data_AF-A0A8T3XQ35-F1
#
_entry.id   AF-A0A8T3XQ35-F1
#
_cell.length_a   1.000
_cell.length_b   1.000
_cell.length_c   1.000
_cell.angle_alpha   90.00
_cell.angle_beta   90.00
_cell.angle_gamma   90.00
#
_symmetry.space_group_name_H-M   'P 1'
#
loop_
_entity.id
_entity.type
_entity.pdbx_description
1 polymer ?
#
loop_
_entity_poly.entity_id
_entity_poly.type
_entity_poly.pdbx_seq_one_letter_code
_entity_poly.pdbx_strand_id
1 'polypeptide(L)'
;MKKAKWALALLIFGILFISACNNIEEKTICGDGICDKTESCACSDCENTEFCQVKNITKNCDDVNECTIDSFNPTTNTCVYETKANCCGNKKCELDEYACNLTTYETKCGRDCGLNCPPNLIIHKTKETKTNDLFSFTCSDTNCEQTSANQFRIKGASSVQTYITNVGERTSDTITSLFNCRIDTTKIAVTDNDNYLGTIFKDYFDEGLDKVDGINSRINPKNFVLYKFSVNITQPVSPKEIKCTITLTSSLYLQNLQELSITIY
;
A
#
# COMPACT_ATOMS: atom_id res chain seq x y z
N MET A 1 -70.99 68.62 33.83
CA MET A 1 -70.79 69.15 32.46
C MET A 1 -69.92 70.41 32.53
N LYS A 2 -68.68 70.36 32.01
CA LYS A 2 -67.77 71.47 31.60
C LYS A 2 -66.31 70.98 31.65
N LYS A 3 -65.96 70.02 30.79
CA LYS A 3 -64.57 69.58 30.50
C LYS A 3 -64.40 69.36 28.99
N ALA A 4 -64.70 70.37 28.18
CA ALA A 4 -64.61 70.30 26.73
C ALA A 4 -64.28 71.67 26.11
N LYS A 5 -63.26 72.37 26.65
CA LYS A 5 -62.74 73.61 26.05
C LYS A 5 -61.21 73.74 26.01
N TRP A 6 -60.46 72.71 26.41
CA TRP A 6 -58.99 72.74 26.40
C TRP A 6 -58.33 71.88 25.32
N ALA A 7 -59.11 71.15 24.51
CA ALA A 7 -58.58 70.27 23.46
C ALA A 7 -58.45 70.95 22.08
N LEU A 8 -58.97 72.17 21.88
CA LEU A 8 -58.96 72.86 20.58
C LEU A 8 -57.77 73.84 20.42
N ALA A 9 -57.05 74.15 21.50
CA ALA A 9 -55.88 75.05 21.45
C ALA A 9 -54.56 74.33 21.12
N LEU A 10 -54.51 73.00 21.18
CA LEU A 10 -53.32 72.20 20.88
C LEU A 10 -53.27 71.66 19.45
N LEU A 11 -54.33 71.85 18.66
CA LEU A 11 -54.42 71.35 17.28
C LEU A 11 -54.01 72.40 16.22
N ILE A 12 -53.76 73.64 16.62
CA ILE A 12 -53.34 74.75 15.73
C ILE A 12 -51.82 75.02 15.79
N PHE A 13 -51.10 74.43 16.76
CA PHE A 13 -49.63 74.48 16.81
C PHE A 13 -48.94 73.35 16.01
N GLY A 14 -49.71 72.60 15.22
CA GLY A 14 -49.24 71.48 14.40
C GLY A 14 -49.11 71.77 12.89
N ILE A 15 -49.25 73.02 12.43
CA ILE A 15 -49.29 73.34 10.98
C ILE A 15 -48.24 74.39 10.57
N LEU A 16 -47.13 74.56 11.31
CA LEU A 16 -46.06 75.51 10.94
C LEU A 16 -44.62 74.93 10.99
N PHE A 17 -44.45 73.61 10.96
CA PHE A 17 -43.12 72.96 10.89
C PHE A 17 -43.05 71.83 9.84
N ILE A 18 -43.73 71.98 8.71
CA ILE A 18 -43.56 71.09 7.55
C ILE A 18 -43.35 71.94 6.29
N SER A 19 -42.17 72.54 6.15
CA SER A 19 -41.65 73.00 4.85
C SER A 19 -40.29 73.68 5.03
N ALA A 20 -39.23 72.90 5.27
CA ALA A 20 -37.83 73.22 4.92
C ALA A 20 -36.84 72.18 5.49
N CYS A 21 -36.90 70.95 5.02
CA CYS A 21 -35.67 70.16 4.85
C CYS A 21 -35.74 69.62 3.45
N ASN A 22 -35.14 70.39 2.54
CA ASN A 22 -34.88 69.98 1.17
C ASN A 22 -34.22 68.61 1.18
N ASN A 23 -34.64 67.74 0.26
CA ASN A 23 -33.82 66.68 -0.26
C ASN A 23 -32.45 67.26 -0.61
N ILE A 24 -31.46 67.00 0.23
CA ILE A 24 -30.07 67.04 -0.20
C ILE A 24 -29.93 65.73 -0.97
N GLU A 25 -30.10 65.80 -2.28
CA GLU A 25 -29.45 64.83 -3.15
C GLU A 25 -27.96 64.96 -2.86
N GLU A 26 -27.42 64.06 -2.03
CA GLU A 26 -25.99 63.85 -1.90
C GLU A 26 -25.52 63.44 -3.29
N LYS A 27 -25.09 64.45 -4.04
CA LYS A 27 -24.50 64.26 -5.35
C LYS A 27 -23.18 63.55 -5.08
N THR A 28 -23.14 62.26 -5.39
CA THR A 28 -21.91 61.47 -5.41
C THR A 28 -21.01 62.04 -6.51
N ILE A 29 -19.92 62.70 -6.13
CA ILE A 29 -19.00 63.39 -7.05
C ILE A 29 -17.71 62.58 -7.09
N CYS A 30 -17.58 61.70 -8.08
CA CYS A 30 -16.29 61.06 -8.35
C CYS A 30 -15.20 62.12 -8.63
N GLY A 31 -13.99 61.92 -8.10
CA GLY A 31 -12.81 62.68 -8.50
C GLY A 31 -12.49 63.90 -7.63
N ASP A 32 -12.99 63.97 -6.40
CA ASP A 32 -12.61 64.99 -5.42
C ASP A 32 -11.36 64.60 -4.60
N GLY A 33 -10.87 63.36 -4.80
CA GLY A 33 -9.66 62.84 -4.15
C GLY A 33 -9.92 62.21 -2.78
N ILE A 34 -11.17 62.11 -2.33
CA ILE A 34 -11.57 61.45 -1.08
C ILE A 34 -12.66 60.44 -1.38
N CYS A 35 -12.31 59.16 -1.33
CA CYS A 35 -13.28 58.11 -1.60
C CYS A 35 -14.21 57.84 -0.39
N ASP A 36 -15.44 58.33 -0.48
CA ASP A 36 -16.47 58.14 0.55
C ASP A 36 -17.26 56.83 0.38
N LYS A 37 -17.86 56.31 1.46
CA LYS A 37 -18.60 55.03 1.46
C LYS A 37 -19.83 55.00 0.53
N THR A 38 -20.33 56.17 0.16
CA THR A 38 -21.47 56.35 -0.73
C THR A 38 -21.04 56.41 -2.20
N GLU A 39 -19.75 56.53 -2.48
CA GLU A 39 -19.20 56.63 -3.84
C GLU A 39 -19.04 55.27 -4.53
N SER A 40 -19.09 55.29 -5.86
CA SER A 40 -18.92 54.09 -6.67
C SER A 40 -17.43 53.71 -6.76
N CYS A 41 -17.12 52.43 -6.63
CA CYS A 41 -15.76 51.91 -6.86
C CYS A 41 -15.26 52.06 -8.32
N ALA A 42 -16.10 52.58 -9.24
CA ALA A 42 -15.69 52.98 -10.57
C ALA A 42 -15.07 54.39 -10.63
N CYS A 43 -15.11 55.17 -9.55
CA CYS A 43 -14.44 56.46 -9.45
C CYS A 43 -12.91 56.24 -9.36
N SER A 44 -12.11 57.07 -10.05
CA SER A 44 -10.66 56.92 -10.16
C SER A 44 -9.91 57.06 -8.84
N ASP A 45 -10.49 57.80 -7.89
CA ASP A 45 -10.02 58.02 -6.51
C ASP A 45 -10.43 56.90 -5.55
N CYS A 46 -11.42 56.09 -5.92
CA CYS A 46 -11.87 54.92 -5.15
C CYS A 46 -11.21 53.60 -5.56
N GLU A 47 -10.51 53.54 -6.70
CA GLU A 47 -9.93 52.30 -7.23
C GLU A 47 -8.96 51.61 -6.25
N ASN A 48 -8.35 52.39 -5.35
CA ASN A 48 -7.34 51.90 -4.40
C ASN A 48 -7.76 51.88 -2.93
N THR A 49 -9.04 52.10 -2.61
CA THR A 49 -9.50 52.03 -1.22
C THR A 49 -9.73 50.61 -0.76
N GLU A 50 -9.43 50.35 0.52
CA GLU A 50 -9.51 49.01 1.14
C GLU A 50 -10.89 48.35 0.96
N PHE A 51 -11.97 49.14 0.93
CA PHE A 51 -13.33 48.64 0.72
C PHE A 51 -13.68 48.36 -0.76
N CYS A 52 -13.02 49.02 -1.72
CA CYS A 52 -13.15 48.73 -3.15
C CYS A 52 -12.15 47.66 -3.62
N GLN A 53 -11.08 47.43 -2.86
CA GLN A 53 -10.07 46.39 -3.09
C GLN A 53 -10.47 44.99 -2.59
N VAL A 54 -11.71 44.78 -2.13
CA VAL A 54 -12.24 43.47 -1.66
C VAL A 54 -12.23 42.40 -2.78
N LYS A 55 -11.82 42.73 -4.00
CA LYS A 55 -11.69 41.80 -5.12
C LYS A 55 -10.41 40.98 -5.17
N ASN A 56 -9.56 41.05 -4.15
CA ASN A 56 -8.40 40.15 -3.98
C ASN A 56 -8.56 39.24 -2.75
N ILE A 57 -9.68 38.52 -2.66
CA ILE A 57 -9.69 37.28 -1.89
C ILE A 57 -8.74 36.35 -2.66
N THR A 58 -7.59 36.05 -2.09
CA THR A 58 -6.76 34.92 -2.49
C THR A 58 -7.61 33.66 -2.32
N LYS A 59 -8.27 33.24 -3.40
CA LYS A 59 -9.12 32.06 -3.52
C LYS A 59 -8.28 30.77 -3.48
N ASN A 60 -7.35 30.66 -2.54
CA ASN A 60 -6.69 29.39 -2.33
C ASN A 60 -7.62 28.51 -1.51
N CYS A 61 -8.28 27.58 -2.17
CA CYS A 61 -9.14 26.60 -1.54
C CYS A 61 -8.43 25.28 -1.25
N ASP A 62 -7.12 25.15 -1.52
CA ASP A 62 -6.37 23.90 -1.35
C ASP A 62 -6.50 23.32 0.07
N ASP A 63 -7.16 22.18 0.21
CA ASP A 63 -7.29 21.45 1.48
C ASP A 63 -6.16 20.44 1.72
N VAL A 64 -5.14 20.43 0.85
CA VAL A 64 -3.97 19.53 0.88
C VAL A 64 -4.35 18.07 0.59
N ASN A 65 -5.62 17.78 0.33
CA ASN A 65 -6.06 16.43 -0.01
C ASN A 65 -5.89 16.19 -1.51
N GLU A 66 -4.89 15.38 -1.87
CA GLU A 66 -4.62 15.05 -3.27
C GLU A 66 -5.81 14.37 -3.98
N CYS A 67 -6.75 13.82 -3.23
CA CYS A 67 -7.97 13.19 -3.73
C CYS A 67 -9.18 14.13 -3.88
N THR A 68 -9.02 15.43 -3.73
CA THR A 68 -10.05 16.42 -4.02
C THR A 68 -9.64 17.33 -5.17
N ILE A 69 -10.66 17.84 -5.87
CA ILE A 69 -10.56 18.94 -6.81
C ILE A 69 -11.14 20.14 -6.08
N ASP A 70 -10.28 21.11 -5.81
CA ASP A 70 -10.60 22.22 -4.94
C ASP A 70 -10.96 23.42 -5.80
N SER A 71 -12.14 23.96 -5.58
CA SER A 71 -12.63 25.09 -6.37
C SER A 71 -13.34 26.10 -5.48
N PHE A 72 -13.21 27.38 -5.83
CA PHE A 72 -13.93 28.44 -5.15
C PHE A 72 -15.26 28.71 -5.86
N ASN A 73 -16.39 28.56 -5.16
CA ASN A 73 -17.70 28.92 -5.69
C ASN A 73 -17.95 30.44 -5.47
N PRO A 74 -17.96 31.26 -6.53
CA PRO A 74 -18.12 32.72 -6.40
C PRO A 74 -19.56 33.14 -6.09
N THR A 75 -20.55 32.26 -6.33
CA THR A 75 -21.96 32.53 -6.06
C THR A 75 -22.28 32.38 -4.58
N THR A 76 -21.71 31.36 -3.93
CA THR A 76 -21.89 31.11 -2.49
C THR A 76 -20.77 31.69 -1.64
N ASN A 77 -19.69 32.17 -2.26
CA ASN A 77 -18.48 32.66 -1.60
C ASN A 77 -17.86 31.61 -0.65
N THR A 78 -17.87 30.34 -1.06
CA THR A 78 -17.36 29.19 -0.29
C THR A 78 -16.43 28.31 -1.13
N CYS A 79 -15.49 27.63 -0.47
CA CYS A 79 -14.72 26.55 -1.11
C CYS A 79 -15.58 25.30 -1.27
N VAL A 80 -15.39 24.61 -2.38
CA VAL A 80 -16.06 23.36 -2.76
C VAL A 80 -14.97 22.33 -3.06
N TYR A 81 -15.14 21.14 -2.49
CA TYR A 81 -14.18 20.03 -2.55
C TYR A 81 -14.86 18.84 -3.22
N GLU A 82 -14.50 18.57 -4.47
CA GLU A 82 -15.04 17.44 -5.21
C GLU A 82 -14.09 16.25 -5.13
N THR A 83 -14.55 15.13 -4.57
CA THR A 83 -13.74 13.91 -4.50
C THR A 83 -13.44 13.37 -5.90
N LYS A 84 -12.15 13.16 -6.20
CA LYS A 84 -11.71 12.44 -7.40
C LYS A 84 -12.14 10.97 -7.31
N ALA A 85 -12.72 10.45 -8.38
CA ALA A 85 -12.99 9.03 -8.52
C ALA A 85 -11.67 8.24 -8.69
N ASN A 86 -11.61 7.02 -8.16
CA ASN A 86 -10.45 6.14 -8.23
C ASN A 86 -9.18 6.77 -7.64
N CYS A 87 -9.31 7.46 -6.50
CA CYS A 87 -8.19 8.06 -5.80
C CYS A 87 -7.97 7.42 -4.42
N CYS A 88 -6.81 6.78 -4.25
CA CYS A 88 -6.42 6.20 -2.97
C CYS A 88 -6.28 7.29 -1.89
N GLY A 89 -7.10 7.24 -0.84
CA GLY A 89 -7.16 8.20 0.26
C GLY A 89 -8.53 8.85 0.42
N ASN A 90 -9.45 8.63 -0.52
CA ASN A 90 -10.82 9.17 -0.45
C ASN A 90 -11.76 8.37 0.47
N LYS A 91 -11.27 7.29 1.11
CA LYS A 91 -12.01 6.38 2.00
C LYS A 91 -13.21 5.66 1.35
N LYS A 92 -13.27 5.63 0.02
CA LYS A 92 -14.24 4.86 -0.74
C LYS A 92 -13.48 3.75 -1.46
N CYS A 93 -14.08 2.58 -1.54
CA CYS A 93 -13.51 1.50 -2.32
C CYS A 93 -14.18 1.48 -3.69
N GLU A 94 -13.51 2.05 -4.69
CA GLU A 94 -13.99 2.03 -6.07
C GLU A 94 -13.57 0.76 -6.82
N LEU A 95 -14.26 0.44 -7.92
CA LEU A 95 -14.11 -0.84 -8.59
C LEU A 95 -12.69 -1.09 -9.13
N ASP A 96 -11.96 -0.03 -9.48
CA ASP A 96 -10.61 -0.12 -10.04
C ASP A 96 -9.51 -0.03 -8.96
N GLU A 97 -9.89 0.00 -7.69
CA GLU A 97 -8.99 0.22 -6.55
C GLU A 97 -8.77 -1.02 -5.70
N TYR A 98 -9.72 -1.96 -5.70
CA TYR A 98 -9.60 -3.24 -5.00
C TYR A 98 -8.80 -4.29 -5.77
N ALA A 99 -8.46 -4.03 -7.04
CA ALA A 99 -7.77 -4.99 -7.87
C ALA A 99 -6.35 -5.23 -7.36
N CYS A 100 -6.01 -6.51 -7.14
CA CYS A 100 -4.65 -6.92 -6.87
C CYS A 100 -3.83 -6.83 -8.16
N ASN A 101 -2.71 -6.11 -8.14
CA ASN A 101 -1.76 -6.17 -9.25
C ASN A 101 -1.05 -7.53 -9.20
N LEU A 102 -1.42 -8.47 -10.05
CA LEU A 102 -0.86 -9.84 -10.04
C LEU A 102 0.61 -9.93 -10.51
N THR A 103 1.18 -8.84 -11.03
CA THR A 103 2.61 -8.78 -11.37
C THR A 103 3.44 -8.43 -10.14
N THR A 104 2.97 -7.47 -9.33
CA THR A 104 3.70 -6.96 -8.16
C THR A 104 3.17 -7.49 -6.84
N TYR A 105 2.00 -8.13 -6.85
CA TYR A 105 1.21 -8.59 -5.69
C TYR A 105 0.96 -7.49 -4.67
N GLU A 106 0.63 -6.30 -5.17
CA GLU A 106 0.33 -5.11 -4.36
C GLU A 106 -1.11 -4.64 -4.59
N THR A 107 -1.81 -4.29 -3.50
CA THR A 107 -3.13 -3.67 -3.61
C THR A 107 -2.97 -2.19 -3.94
N LYS A 108 -3.67 -1.74 -4.98
CA LYS A 108 -3.59 -0.36 -5.45
C LYS A 108 -4.00 0.65 -4.38
N CYS A 109 -5.16 0.45 -3.72
CA CYS A 109 -5.62 1.30 -2.62
C CYS A 109 -5.99 0.50 -1.37
N GLY A 110 -5.00 -0.17 -0.75
CA GLY A 110 -5.26 -1.02 0.42
C GLY A 110 -5.89 -0.28 1.62
N ARG A 111 -5.62 1.02 1.76
CA ARG A 111 -6.16 1.85 2.86
C ARG A 111 -7.66 2.13 2.74
N ASP A 112 -8.18 2.32 1.53
CA ASP A 112 -9.59 2.66 1.33
C ASP A 112 -10.48 1.42 1.26
N CYS A 113 -9.96 0.37 0.62
CA CYS A 113 -10.70 -0.88 0.45
C CYS A 113 -10.62 -1.83 1.65
N GLY A 114 -9.59 -1.72 2.50
CA GLY A 114 -9.32 -2.70 3.56
C GLY A 114 -9.05 -4.11 2.98
N LEU A 115 -8.69 -4.19 1.71
CA LEU A 115 -8.39 -5.41 0.98
C LEU A 115 -6.87 -5.52 0.80
N ASN A 116 -6.38 -6.75 0.86
CA ASN A 116 -4.98 -7.07 0.65
C ASN A 116 -4.88 -8.17 -0.40
N CYS A 117 -3.87 -8.08 -1.26
CA CYS A 117 -3.53 -9.12 -2.23
C CYS A 117 -3.38 -10.48 -1.52
N PRO A 118 -3.80 -11.58 -2.17
CA PRO A 118 -3.59 -12.91 -1.63
C PRO A 118 -2.08 -13.18 -1.45
N PRO A 119 -1.72 -14.18 -0.63
CA PRO A 119 -0.36 -14.68 -0.55
C PRO A 119 0.15 -15.09 -1.94
N ASN A 120 1.44 -14.87 -2.18
CA ASN A 120 2.11 -15.39 -3.36
C ASN A 120 3.51 -15.84 -2.95
N LEU A 121 3.72 -17.15 -2.99
CA LEU A 121 4.97 -17.76 -2.56
C LEU A 121 5.89 -17.92 -3.76
N ILE A 122 7.08 -17.36 -3.63
CA ILE A 122 8.17 -17.54 -4.59
C ILE A 122 9.32 -18.28 -3.94
N ILE A 123 10.07 -19.04 -4.74
CA ILE A 123 11.24 -19.79 -4.31
C ILE A 123 12.45 -19.30 -5.09
N HIS A 124 13.53 -19.03 -4.38
CA HIS A 124 14.73 -18.42 -4.96
C HIS A 124 16.01 -18.75 -4.19
N LYS A 125 17.14 -18.41 -4.80
CA LYS A 125 18.49 -18.72 -4.28
C LYS A 125 18.92 -17.83 -3.12
N THR A 126 18.49 -16.57 -3.09
CA THR A 126 18.98 -15.56 -2.14
C THR A 126 17.84 -14.69 -1.64
N LYS A 127 17.92 -14.23 -0.39
CA LYS A 127 16.90 -13.36 0.24
C LYS A 127 16.52 -12.10 -0.54
N GLU A 128 17.34 -11.71 -1.51
CA GLU A 128 17.21 -10.47 -2.28
C GLU A 128 16.44 -10.64 -3.59
N THR A 129 16.23 -11.89 -4.04
CA THR A 129 15.56 -12.18 -5.31
C THR A 129 14.03 -12.06 -5.16
N LYS A 130 13.38 -11.40 -6.13
CA LYS A 130 11.92 -11.15 -6.13
C LYS A 130 11.13 -11.98 -7.15
N THR A 131 11.77 -12.95 -7.78
CA THR A 131 11.19 -13.81 -8.82
C THR A 131 11.45 -15.28 -8.53
N ASN A 132 10.61 -16.15 -9.05
CA ASN A 132 10.84 -17.59 -9.00
C ASN A 132 12.09 -17.97 -9.79
N ASP A 133 13.01 -18.67 -9.12
CA ASP A 133 14.12 -19.34 -9.80
C ASP A 133 13.69 -20.73 -10.25
N LEU A 134 13.94 -21.05 -11.53
CA LEU A 134 13.71 -22.41 -12.04
C LEU A 134 14.53 -23.45 -11.27
N PHE A 135 15.72 -23.05 -10.81
CA PHE A 135 16.69 -23.87 -10.10
C PHE A 135 17.16 -23.13 -8.84
N SER A 136 16.39 -23.23 -7.77
CA SER A 136 16.50 -22.32 -6.62
C SER A 136 17.48 -22.78 -5.53
N PHE A 137 18.00 -24.01 -5.62
CA PHE A 137 18.87 -24.58 -4.60
C PHE A 137 20.33 -24.11 -4.74
N THR A 138 20.95 -23.91 -3.59
CA THR A 138 22.37 -23.54 -3.43
C THR A 138 23.03 -24.38 -2.34
N CYS A 139 24.35 -24.51 -2.37
CA CYS A 139 25.09 -25.15 -1.29
C CYS A 139 25.03 -24.34 0.00
N SER A 140 24.88 -25.02 1.14
CA SER A 140 24.74 -24.37 2.45
C SER A 140 26.09 -24.14 3.14
N ASP A 141 27.13 -24.86 2.72
CA ASP A 141 28.43 -24.92 3.38
C ASP A 141 29.53 -25.34 2.38
N THR A 142 30.77 -25.45 2.87
CA THR A 142 31.96 -25.78 2.08
C THR A 142 32.08 -27.25 1.67
N ASN A 143 31.26 -28.13 2.25
CA ASN A 143 31.23 -29.56 1.93
C ASN A 143 30.30 -29.86 0.74
N CYS A 144 29.55 -28.85 0.27
CA CYS A 144 28.77 -28.90 -0.95
C CYS A 144 29.41 -28.02 -2.03
N GLU A 145 29.52 -28.57 -3.23
CA GLU A 145 29.91 -27.84 -4.44
C GLU A 145 28.80 -27.99 -5.48
N GLN A 146 28.33 -26.86 -6.03
CA GLN A 146 27.36 -26.86 -7.12
C GLN A 146 28.11 -26.95 -8.46
N THR A 147 27.96 -28.06 -9.19
CA THR A 147 28.64 -28.27 -10.49
C THR A 147 27.86 -27.73 -11.66
N SER A 148 26.53 -27.71 -11.57
CA SER A 148 25.67 -27.13 -12.60
C SER A 148 24.29 -26.79 -12.01
N ALA A 149 23.34 -26.40 -12.86
CA ALA A 149 21.96 -26.18 -12.45
C ALA A 149 21.38 -27.46 -11.83
N ASN A 150 20.95 -27.39 -10.56
CA ASN A 150 20.43 -28.51 -9.77
C ASN A 150 21.36 -29.73 -9.63
N GLN A 151 22.67 -29.60 -9.90
CA GLN A 151 23.65 -30.66 -9.67
C GLN A 151 24.64 -30.28 -8.57
N PHE A 152 24.81 -31.16 -7.60
CA PHE A 152 25.59 -30.92 -6.41
C PHE A 152 26.54 -32.08 -6.10
N ARG A 153 27.69 -31.75 -5.56
CA ARG A 153 28.71 -32.65 -5.04
C ARG A 153 28.76 -32.47 -3.53
N ILE A 154 28.44 -33.51 -2.75
CA ILE A 154 28.46 -33.45 -1.28
C ILE A 154 29.52 -34.40 -0.70
N LYS A 155 30.35 -33.89 0.21
CA LYS A 155 31.34 -34.65 0.97
C LYS A 155 31.00 -34.65 2.46
N GLY A 156 30.95 -35.81 3.10
CA GLY A 156 30.60 -35.88 4.53
C GLY A 156 29.19 -35.35 4.84
N ALA A 157 29.07 -34.54 5.90
CA ALA A 157 27.80 -33.90 6.27
C ALA A 157 27.67 -32.51 5.62
N SER A 158 26.58 -32.31 4.87
CA SER A 158 26.28 -31.05 4.19
C SER A 158 24.79 -30.90 3.88
N SER A 159 24.39 -29.75 3.36
CA SER A 159 23.04 -29.52 2.85
C SER A 159 23.01 -28.63 1.61
N VAL A 160 21.92 -28.75 0.87
CA VAL A 160 21.47 -27.74 -0.10
C VAL A 160 20.29 -26.97 0.49
N GLN A 161 20.16 -25.71 0.10
CA GLN A 161 19.15 -24.82 0.67
C GLN A 161 18.52 -23.90 -0.38
N THR A 162 17.29 -23.47 -0.10
CA THR A 162 16.56 -22.48 -0.90
C THR A 162 15.71 -21.61 0.01
N TYR A 163 15.37 -20.41 -0.43
CA TYR A 163 14.50 -19.51 0.31
C TYR A 163 13.10 -19.53 -0.30
N ILE A 164 12.10 -19.49 0.57
CA ILE A 164 10.70 -19.30 0.19
C ILE A 164 10.28 -17.94 0.74
N THR A 165 9.77 -17.06 -0.12
CA THR A 165 9.34 -15.71 0.26
C THR A 165 7.90 -15.50 -0.14
N ASN A 166 7.14 -14.87 0.74
CA ASN A 166 5.80 -14.40 0.41
C ASN A 166 5.89 -12.96 -0.09
N VAL A 167 5.61 -12.77 -1.38
CA VAL A 167 5.51 -11.45 -2.02
C VAL A 167 4.06 -10.94 -2.05
N GLY A 168 3.11 -11.66 -1.45
CA GLY A 168 1.74 -11.20 -1.25
C GLY A 168 1.56 -10.37 0.03
N GLU A 169 0.42 -9.72 0.17
CA GLU A 169 0.10 -8.82 1.30
C GLU A 169 -0.61 -9.52 2.46
N ARG A 170 -0.90 -10.81 2.32
CA ARG A 170 -1.49 -11.65 3.35
C ARG A 170 -0.54 -12.78 3.72
N THR A 171 -0.57 -13.22 4.97
CA THR A 171 0.18 -14.40 5.42
C THR A 171 -0.28 -15.63 4.64
N SER A 172 0.67 -16.47 4.22
CA SER A 172 0.37 -17.72 3.50
C SER A 172 -0.25 -18.77 4.43
N ASP A 173 -0.82 -19.80 3.82
CA ASP A 173 -1.15 -21.03 4.54
C ASP A 173 0.12 -21.78 4.95
N THR A 174 -0.07 -22.87 5.69
CA THR A 174 0.98 -23.80 6.08
C THR A 174 1.75 -24.32 4.86
N ILE A 175 3.06 -24.40 5.02
CA ILE A 175 3.99 -24.93 4.04
C ILE A 175 4.59 -26.22 4.59
N THR A 176 4.54 -27.26 3.76
CA THR A 176 5.11 -28.57 4.03
C THR A 176 6.06 -28.96 2.93
N SER A 177 7.00 -29.85 3.25
CA SER A 177 7.91 -30.45 2.28
C SER A 177 7.75 -31.95 2.24
N LEU A 178 8.09 -32.53 1.09
CA LEU A 178 8.28 -33.95 0.89
C LEU A 178 9.49 -34.13 -0.02
N PHE A 179 10.33 -35.12 0.26
CA PHE A 179 11.41 -35.49 -0.67
C PHE A 179 11.32 -36.97 -1.05
N ASN A 180 11.89 -37.30 -2.21
CA ASN A 180 12.01 -38.67 -2.69
C ASN A 180 13.33 -38.84 -3.43
N CYS A 181 14.25 -39.58 -2.82
CA CYS A 181 15.56 -39.85 -3.35
C CYS A 181 15.66 -41.27 -3.91
N ARG A 182 16.31 -41.39 -5.06
CA ARG A 182 16.55 -42.65 -5.78
C ARG A 182 17.95 -42.73 -6.36
N ILE A 183 18.45 -43.95 -6.47
CA ILE A 183 19.61 -44.31 -7.30
C ILE A 183 19.06 -45.17 -8.44
N ASP A 184 19.28 -44.73 -9.68
CA ASP A 184 18.64 -45.30 -10.86
C ASP A 184 17.11 -45.35 -10.69
N THR A 185 16.55 -46.55 -10.52
CA THR A 185 15.13 -46.80 -10.27
C THR A 185 14.82 -47.18 -8.82
N THR A 186 15.84 -47.38 -7.98
CA THR A 186 15.68 -47.83 -6.60
C THR A 186 15.48 -46.63 -5.68
N LYS A 187 14.35 -46.63 -4.97
CA LYS A 187 14.03 -45.65 -3.93
C LYS A 187 14.90 -45.89 -2.70
N ILE A 188 15.61 -44.86 -2.24
CA ILE A 188 16.55 -44.96 -1.10
C ILE A 188 16.15 -44.12 0.11
N ALA A 189 15.37 -43.06 -0.07
CA ALA A 189 14.87 -42.22 1.03
C ALA A 189 13.61 -41.44 0.64
N VAL A 190 12.65 -41.36 1.55
CA VAL A 190 11.43 -40.53 1.45
C VAL A 190 10.99 -39.92 2.78
N THR A 191 11.54 -40.41 3.88
CA THR A 191 11.27 -39.87 5.20
C THR A 191 12.56 -39.40 5.84
N ASP A 192 12.41 -38.45 6.75
CA ASP A 192 13.53 -37.98 7.54
C ASP A 192 14.23 -39.12 8.28
N ASN A 193 15.54 -39.05 8.25
CA ASN A 193 16.46 -40.02 8.84
C ASN A 193 16.49 -41.39 8.16
N ASP A 194 15.88 -41.53 6.97
CA ASP A 194 16.12 -42.70 6.13
C ASP A 194 17.63 -42.87 5.89
N ASN A 195 18.11 -44.10 6.10
CA ASN A 195 19.52 -44.44 5.98
C ASN A 195 19.74 -45.39 4.82
N TYR A 196 20.63 -45.01 3.92
CA TYR A 196 21.10 -45.86 2.83
C TYR A 196 22.63 -45.88 2.78
N LEU A 197 23.22 -47.05 3.00
CA LEU A 197 24.68 -47.26 2.99
C LEU A 197 25.45 -46.26 3.87
N GLY A 198 24.91 -45.92 5.05
CA GLY A 198 25.53 -44.95 5.95
C GLY A 198 25.30 -43.49 5.58
N THR A 199 24.44 -43.21 4.59
CA THR A 199 23.99 -41.86 4.24
C THR A 199 22.60 -41.61 4.81
N ILE A 200 22.44 -40.57 5.63
CA ILE A 200 21.19 -40.17 6.25
C ILE A 200 20.64 -38.93 5.53
N PHE A 201 19.37 -38.95 5.17
CA PHE A 201 18.68 -37.84 4.50
C PHE A 201 17.71 -37.16 5.45
N LYS A 202 17.62 -35.83 5.39
CA LYS A 202 16.66 -35.07 6.20
C LYS A 202 16.34 -33.72 5.55
N ASP A 203 15.07 -33.33 5.50
CA ASP A 203 14.68 -31.95 5.19
C ASP A 203 14.14 -31.21 6.42
N TYR A 204 14.14 -29.88 6.36
CA TYR A 204 13.56 -29.03 7.39
C TYR A 204 13.51 -27.57 6.94
N PHE A 205 12.69 -26.80 7.66
CA PHE A 205 12.61 -25.36 7.60
C PHE A 205 13.35 -24.72 8.79
N ASP A 206 14.01 -23.58 8.55
CA ASP A 206 14.77 -22.78 9.52
C ASP A 206 15.56 -23.64 10.55
N GLU A 207 15.19 -23.59 11.82
CA GLU A 207 15.85 -24.23 12.96
C GLU A 207 15.41 -25.70 13.16
N GLY A 208 15.09 -26.41 12.08
CA GLY A 208 14.76 -27.84 12.13
C GLY A 208 13.26 -28.15 12.22
N LEU A 209 12.41 -27.25 11.74
CA LEU A 209 10.96 -27.44 11.71
C LEU A 209 10.54 -28.33 10.54
N ASP A 210 9.60 -29.26 10.74
CA ASP A 210 9.07 -30.12 9.67
C ASP A 210 8.08 -29.37 8.75
N LYS A 211 7.51 -28.28 9.25
CA LYS A 211 6.55 -27.43 8.53
C LYS A 211 6.61 -25.99 9.04
N VAL A 212 6.04 -25.08 8.25
CA VAL A 212 5.91 -23.66 8.59
C VAL A 212 4.44 -23.31 8.58
N ASP A 213 3.87 -22.83 9.70
CA ASP A 213 2.43 -22.56 9.79
C ASP A 213 1.95 -21.45 8.83
N GLY A 214 2.87 -20.58 8.39
CA GLY A 214 2.68 -19.61 7.32
C GLY A 214 3.86 -18.65 7.21
N ILE A 215 4.03 -18.04 6.04
CA ILE A 215 5.01 -16.98 5.82
C ILE A 215 4.29 -15.64 5.82
N ASN A 216 4.75 -14.70 6.65
CA ASN A 216 4.13 -13.39 6.79
C ASN A 216 4.04 -12.63 5.47
N SER A 217 3.12 -11.66 5.39
CA SER A 217 2.98 -10.74 4.26
C SER A 217 4.28 -10.00 3.93
N ARG A 218 4.44 -9.54 2.68
CA ARG A 218 5.56 -8.70 2.21
C ARG A 218 5.80 -7.41 3.01
N ILE A 219 4.79 -6.92 3.72
CA ILE A 219 4.87 -5.71 4.55
C ILE A 219 5.66 -5.99 5.85
N ASN A 220 5.74 -7.27 6.24
CA ASN A 220 6.52 -7.71 7.39
C ASN A 220 7.94 -8.11 6.92
N PRO A 221 9.01 -7.62 7.57
CA PRO A 221 10.38 -8.00 7.20
C PRO A 221 10.71 -9.48 7.39
N LYS A 222 9.90 -10.23 8.15
CA LYS A 222 10.00 -11.68 8.33
C LYS A 222 9.03 -12.43 7.39
N ASN A 223 9.07 -12.11 6.11
CA ASN A 223 8.24 -12.70 5.04
C ASN A 223 8.97 -13.79 4.25
N PHE A 224 9.94 -14.46 4.85
CA PHE A 224 10.66 -15.57 4.23
C PHE A 224 10.93 -16.69 5.23
N VAL A 225 11.20 -17.88 4.70
CA VAL A 225 11.69 -19.04 5.43
C VAL A 225 12.81 -19.71 4.64
N LEU A 226 13.80 -20.26 5.33
CA LEU A 226 14.85 -21.07 4.73
C LEU A 226 14.42 -22.53 4.73
N TYR A 227 14.46 -23.19 3.58
CA TYR A 227 14.32 -24.63 3.47
C TYR A 227 15.69 -25.27 3.24
N LYS A 228 15.96 -26.39 3.92
CA LYS A 228 17.20 -27.16 3.78
C LYS A 228 16.89 -28.62 3.51
N PHE A 229 17.65 -29.20 2.58
CA PHE A 229 17.74 -30.64 2.38
C PHE A 229 19.16 -31.09 2.70
N SER A 230 19.30 -31.89 3.73
CA SER A 230 20.58 -32.32 4.30
C SER A 230 20.88 -33.78 3.99
N VAL A 231 22.16 -34.04 3.77
CA VAL A 231 22.74 -35.34 3.51
C VAL A 231 23.91 -35.51 4.47
N ASN A 232 23.84 -36.53 5.33
CA ASN A 232 24.87 -36.82 6.32
C ASN A 232 25.49 -38.20 6.04
N ILE A 233 26.72 -38.19 5.53
CA ILE A 233 27.49 -39.39 5.22
C ILE A 233 28.30 -39.81 6.46
N THR A 234 27.87 -40.89 7.11
CA THR A 234 28.48 -41.43 8.33
C THR A 234 29.53 -42.51 8.09
N GLN A 235 29.58 -43.07 6.87
CA GLN A 235 30.53 -44.09 6.46
C GLN A 235 31.11 -43.76 5.07
N PRO A 236 32.36 -44.14 4.77
CA PRO A 236 32.90 -43.97 3.44
C PRO A 236 32.05 -44.71 2.41
N VAL A 237 31.59 -43.99 1.40
CA VAL A 237 30.78 -44.53 0.31
C VAL A 237 31.55 -44.40 -0.99
N SER A 238 31.47 -45.41 -1.85
CA SER A 238 31.88 -45.23 -3.24
C SER A 238 31.05 -44.10 -3.86
N PRO A 239 31.60 -43.27 -4.76
CA PRO A 239 30.83 -42.22 -5.40
C PRO A 239 29.55 -42.72 -6.04
N LYS A 240 28.42 -42.10 -5.71
CA LYS A 240 27.09 -42.44 -6.25
C LYS A 240 26.31 -41.19 -6.58
N GLU A 241 25.65 -41.20 -7.74
CA GLU A 241 24.66 -40.19 -8.11
C GLU A 241 23.30 -40.58 -7.52
N ILE A 242 22.72 -39.66 -6.75
CA ILE A 242 21.41 -39.76 -6.13
C ILE A 242 20.53 -38.68 -6.74
N LYS A 243 19.38 -39.06 -7.27
CA LYS A 243 18.37 -38.11 -7.76
C LYS A 243 17.31 -37.93 -6.69
N CYS A 244 17.16 -36.72 -6.19
CA CYS A 244 16.16 -36.36 -5.19
C CYS A 244 15.13 -35.41 -5.80
N THR A 245 13.85 -35.76 -5.72
CA THR A 245 12.75 -34.85 -6.03
C THR A 245 12.23 -34.26 -4.75
N ILE A 246 12.24 -32.94 -4.63
CA ILE A 246 11.72 -32.18 -3.50
C ILE A 246 10.43 -31.49 -3.93
N THR A 247 9.37 -31.67 -3.14
CA THR A 247 8.06 -31.05 -3.36
C THR A 247 7.75 -30.14 -2.18
N LEU A 248 7.65 -28.84 -2.44
CA LEU A 248 7.19 -27.84 -1.48
C LEU A 248 5.74 -27.50 -1.80
N THR A 249 4.86 -27.62 -0.80
CA THR A 249 3.43 -27.43 -0.98
C THR A 249 2.87 -26.46 0.05
N SER A 250 2.02 -25.55 -0.41
CA SER A 250 1.10 -24.75 0.39
C SER A 250 -0.29 -24.95 -0.20
N SER A 251 -1.29 -25.22 0.65
CA SER A 251 -2.63 -25.68 0.26
C SER A 251 -3.29 -24.93 -0.89
N LEU A 252 -3.00 -23.63 -1.05
CA LEU A 252 -3.65 -22.79 -2.06
C LEU A 252 -2.67 -21.96 -2.91
N TYR A 253 -1.40 -21.84 -2.52
CA TYR A 253 -0.53 -20.78 -3.05
C TYR A 253 0.82 -21.26 -3.59
N LEU A 254 1.18 -22.52 -3.37
CA LEU A 254 2.45 -23.07 -3.83
C LEU A 254 2.34 -24.56 -4.11
N GLN A 255 2.70 -24.94 -5.32
CA GLN A 255 3.10 -26.30 -5.63
C GLN A 255 4.39 -26.21 -6.42
N ASN A 256 5.51 -26.52 -5.78
CA ASN A 256 6.81 -26.47 -6.41
C ASN A 256 7.48 -27.83 -6.33
N LEU A 257 7.89 -28.34 -7.48
CA LEU A 257 8.60 -29.59 -7.62
C LEU A 257 9.98 -29.29 -8.23
N GLN A 258 11.03 -29.67 -7.50
CA GLN A 258 12.42 -29.48 -7.89
C GLN A 258 13.12 -30.83 -7.91
N GLU A 259 13.79 -31.13 -9.02
CA GLU A 259 14.64 -32.31 -9.12
C GLU A 259 16.10 -31.90 -8.93
N LEU A 260 16.78 -32.56 -7.99
CA LEU A 260 18.19 -32.38 -7.69
C LEU A 260 18.94 -33.66 -8.05
N SER A 261 20.14 -33.51 -8.61
CA SER A 261 21.11 -34.60 -8.71
C SER A 261 22.26 -34.33 -7.75
N ILE A 262 22.46 -35.22 -6.78
CA ILE A 262 23.44 -35.12 -5.72
C ILE A 262 24.39 -36.28 -5.89
N THR A 263 25.66 -35.98 -6.11
CA THR A 263 26.69 -37.00 -6.08
C THR A 263 27.41 -36.95 -4.73
N ILE A 264 27.41 -38.07 -4.02
CA ILE A 264 28.05 -38.22 -2.70
C ILE A 264 29.45 -38.84 -2.84
N TYR A 265 30.39 -38.47 -1.96
CA TYR A 265 31.76 -39.01 -1.88
C TYR A 265 32.29 -39.02 -0.45
#